data_AF-A0A661EFG0-F1
#
_entry.id   AF-A0A661EFG0-F1
#
_cell.length_a   1.000
_cell.length_b   1.000
_cell.length_c   1.000
_cell.angle_alpha   90.00
_cell.angle_beta   90.00
_cell.angle_gamma   90.00
#
_symmetry.space_group_name_H-M   'P 1'
#
loop_
_entity.id
_entity.type
_entity.pdbx_description
1 polymer ?
#
loop_
_entity_poly.entity_id
_entity_poly.type
_entity_poly.pdbx_seq_one_letter_code
_entity_poly.pdbx_strand_id
1 'polypeptide(L)' 'MHPLFSKGQHRGNHGNEGQLHMKDSNIKQFDKYLLQNKTLEMTIKSAYKKNASKIILSDR' A
#
# COMPACT_ATOMS: atom_id res chain seq x y z
N MET A 1 -5.68 -24.82 -7.10
CA MET A 1 -5.65 -23.52 -7.81
C MET A 1 -6.26 -22.48 -6.89
N HIS A 2 -5.51 -21.45 -6.49
CA HIS A 2 -6.07 -20.42 -5.60
C HIS A 2 -7.14 -19.62 -6.38
N PRO A 3 -8.27 -19.27 -5.76
CA PRO A 3 -9.40 -18.59 -6.42
C PRO A 3 -9.08 -17.21 -7.01
N LEU A 4 -7.91 -16.64 -6.69
CA LEU A 4 -7.45 -15.33 -7.18
C LEU A 4 -6.43 -15.39 -8.31
N PHE A 5 -6.04 -16.60 -8.73
CA PHE A 5 -5.16 -16.76 -9.89
C PHE A 5 -6.00 -17.03 -11.14
N SER A 6 -5.71 -16.31 -12.22
CA SER A 6 -6.32 -16.59 -13.51
C SER A 6 -5.73 -17.87 -14.12
N LYS A 7 -6.55 -18.66 -14.83
CA LYS A 7 -6.02 -19.73 -15.69
C LYS A 7 -5.22 -19.08 -16.83
N GLY A 8 -3.96 -19.50 -17.00
CA GLY A 8 -3.10 -19.05 -18.11
C GLY A 8 -2.20 -17.83 -17.84
N GLN A 9 -2.11 -17.32 -16.60
CA GLN A 9 -1.13 -16.27 -16.28
C GLN A 9 0.30 -16.78 -16.44
N HIS A 10 1.05 -16.20 -17.38
CA HIS A 10 2.48 -16.41 -17.53
C HIS A 10 3.20 -15.88 -16.28
N ARG A 11 3.82 -16.81 -15.54
CA ARG A 11 4.41 -16.56 -14.21
C ARG A 11 5.82 -16.00 -14.37
N GLY A 12 5.90 -14.80 -14.93
CA GLY A 12 7.15 -14.16 -15.35
C GLY A 12 8.14 -13.79 -14.24
N ASN A 13 7.83 -14.03 -12.96
CA ASN A 13 8.75 -13.81 -11.85
C ASN A 13 9.12 -15.16 -11.20
N HIS A 14 10.42 -15.36 -10.96
CA HIS A 14 10.94 -16.53 -10.22
C HIS A 14 10.25 -16.59 -8.85
N GLY A 15 9.62 -17.72 -8.49
CA GLY A 15 8.98 -17.89 -7.17
C GLY A 15 7.46 -17.83 -7.12
N ASN A 16 6.73 -17.96 -8.24
CA ASN A 16 5.24 -17.98 -8.23
C ASN A 16 4.60 -16.69 -7.69
N GLU A 17 5.33 -15.57 -7.72
CA GLU A 17 4.82 -14.25 -7.35
C GLU A 17 3.93 -13.72 -8.49
N GLY A 18 2.77 -14.37 -8.63
CA GLY A 18 1.80 -14.11 -9.68
C GLY A 18 1.19 -12.72 -9.56
N GLN A 19 0.84 -12.14 -10.71
CA GLN A 19 0.03 -10.94 -10.76
C GLN A 19 -1.34 -11.20 -10.12
N LEU A 20 -1.76 -10.31 -9.23
CA LEU A 20 -3.07 -10.37 -8.60
C LEU A 20 -4.15 -10.01 -9.64
N HIS A 21 -5.05 -10.94 -9.95
CA HIS A 21 -6.17 -10.66 -10.84
C HIS A 21 -7.28 -9.94 -10.07
N MET A 22 -7.31 -8.61 -10.15
CA MET A 22 -8.32 -7.78 -9.51
C MET A 22 -9.57 -7.67 -10.40
N LYS A 23 -10.73 -7.90 -9.80
CA LYS A 23 -12.07 -7.75 -10.40
C LYS A 23 -12.98 -7.06 -9.40
N ASP A 24 -14.03 -6.39 -9.87
CA ASP A 24 -15.04 -5.79 -8.98
C ASP A 24 -15.66 -6.81 -8.02
N SER A 25 -15.76 -8.07 -8.43
CA SER A 25 -16.29 -9.16 -7.62
C SER A 25 -15.36 -9.63 -6.50
N ASN A 26 -14.04 -9.34 -6.57
CA ASN A 26 -13.05 -9.81 -5.58
C ASN A 26 -12.32 -8.69 -4.83
N ILE A 27 -12.45 -7.43 -5.29
CA ILE A 27 -11.74 -6.28 -4.71
C ILE A 27 -12.00 -6.11 -3.20
N LYS A 28 -13.22 -6.41 -2.74
CA LYS A 28 -13.61 -6.30 -1.32
C LYS A 28 -12.85 -7.26 -0.38
N GLN A 29 -12.21 -8.30 -0.92
CA GLN A 29 -11.37 -9.20 -0.11
C GLN A 29 -10.11 -8.50 0.43
N PHE A 30 -9.77 -7.34 -0.14
CA PHE A 30 -8.64 -6.52 0.27
C PHE A 30 -9.05 -5.35 1.20
N ASP A 31 -10.32 -5.26 1.60
CA ASP A 31 -10.80 -4.19 2.48
C ASP A 31 -10.07 -4.14 3.83
N LYS A 32 -9.52 -5.27 4.29
CA LYS A 32 -8.65 -5.31 5.49
C LYS A 32 -7.33 -4.52 5.34
N TYR A 33 -6.91 -4.27 4.11
CA TYR A 33 -5.75 -3.46 3.78
C TYR A 33 -6.15 -2.05 3.31
N LEU A 34 -7.45 -1.79 3.19
CA LEU A 34 -7.95 -0.46 2.89
C LEU A 34 -7.54 0.45 4.04
N LEU A 35 -6.83 1.52 3.69
CA LEU A 35 -6.47 2.54 4.66
C LEU A 35 -7.74 3.24 5.13
N GLN A 36 -8.18 2.93 6.35
CA GLN A 36 -9.34 3.57 6.95
C GLN A 36 -8.94 4.92 7.55
N ASN A 37 -9.69 5.96 7.17
CA ASN A 37 -9.56 7.36 7.60
C ASN A 37 -8.24 8.04 7.19
N LYS A 38 -8.25 9.39 7.25
CA LYS A 38 -7.27 10.41 6.79
C LYS A 38 -5.82 10.27 7.33
N THR A 39 -5.47 9.12 7.87
CA THR A 39 -4.24 8.86 8.63
C THR A 39 -2.99 9.02 7.78
N LEU A 40 -2.96 8.62 6.51
CA LEU A 40 -1.75 8.74 5.70
C LEU A 40 -1.36 10.20 5.44
N GLU A 41 -2.30 11.02 4.97
CA GLU A 41 -2.06 12.45 4.76
C GLU A 41 -1.68 13.14 6.08
N MET A 42 -2.40 12.87 7.16
CA MET A 42 -2.09 13.43 8.49
C MET A 42 -0.72 12.95 9.01
N THR A 43 -0.35 11.69 8.75
CA THR A 43 0.93 11.10 9.15
C THR A 43 2.07 11.75 8.38
N ILE A 44 1.92 11.91 7.07
CA ILE A 44 2.89 12.62 6.21
C ILE A 44 3.05 14.07 6.69
N LYS A 45 1.94 14.80 6.88
CA LYS A 45 1.97 16.19 7.37
C LYS A 45 2.61 16.31 8.76
N SER A 46 2.38 15.34 9.65
CA SER A 46 2.94 15.34 11.00
C SER A 46 4.45 15.04 10.99
N ALA A 47 4.90 14.10 10.16
CA ALA A 47 6.31 13.80 9.99
C ALA A 47 7.08 15.02 9.44
N TYR A 48 6.50 15.70 8.44
CA TYR A 48 7.08 16.93 7.90
C TYR A 48 7.20 18.03 8.96
N LYS A 49 6.13 18.31 9.73
CA LYS A 49 6.17 19.30 10.82
C LYS A 49 7.27 19.01 11.84
N LYS A 50 7.44 17.75 12.25
CA LYS A 50 8.50 17.33 13.19
C LYS A 50 9.92 17.57 12.64
N ASN A 51 10.13 17.33 11.34
CA ASN A 51 11.42 17.61 10.71
C ASN A 51 11.68 19.11 10.53
N ALA A 52 10.67 19.87 10.09
CA ALA A 52 10.78 21.33 9.96
C ALA A 52 11.09 22.01 11.29
N SER A 53 10.49 21.55 12.40
CA SER A 53 10.80 22.07 13.75
C SER A 53 12.23 21.73 14.22
N LYS A 54 12.78 20.59 13.79
CA LYS A 54 14.16 20.19 14.13
C LYS A 54 15.20 21.09 13.47
N ILE A 55 14.97 21.48 12.21
CA ILE A 55 15.88 22.36 11.45
C ILE A 55 15.97 23.75 12.12
N ILE A 56 14.84 24.30 12.60
CA ILE A 56 14.80 25.63 13.23
C ILE A 56 15.46 25.65 14.64
N LEU A 57 15.55 24.50 15.31
CA LEU A 57 16.17 24.37 16.64
C LEU A 57 17.66 24.00 16.59
N SER A 58 18.17 23.47 15.47
CA SER A 58 19.61 23.21 15.29
C SER A 58 20.40 24.43 14.80
N ASP A 59 19.70 25.49 14.34
CA ASP A 59 20.29 26.76 13.88
C ASP A 59 20.31 27.86 14.97
N ARG A 60 20.11 27.50 16.24
CA ARG A 60 20.25 28.42 17.39
C ARG A 60 21.38 28.01 18.33
#